data_AF-A0A4Q1VPM2-F1
#
_entry.id   AF-A0A4Q1VPM2-F1
#
_cell.length_a   1.000
_cell.length_b   1.000
_cell.length_c   1.000
_cell.angle_alpha   90.00
_cell.angle_beta   90.00
_cell.angle_gamma   90.00
#
_symmetry.space_group_name_H-M   'P 1'
#
loop_
_entity.id
_entity.type
_entity.pdbx_description
1 polymer ?
#
loop_
_entity_poly.entity_id
_entity_poly.type
_entity_poly.pdbx_seq_one_letter_code
_entity_poly.pdbx_strand_id
1 'polypeptide(L)'
;MADRSEPSQKVLALQRFGLGLKPGQGGAPGDVRECLLAEIRSEGAAQPRVSFSGAAPIGRALYAFEDEERAAREARRVAGQGIGQSVQVAAAPPAPGQPQGQMTAPTQPVPQFPQTIYREEAVARVQGALEAETGFAERLVQFWSNHFCISVAKGNFVRAMAGAFEREAIRPNIFGRFEELLIAVESHPAMLNFLDNQLSIGPDSRAGKRRGRGLNENLAREIMELHTLGVSGGYTQGDVTSLARIITGWTVVGRDARLGFPGSFAFNPGLHDPGGQRLLGKIYRQDGKEKGMAALADLARHPSTAAFLARKLARHFVADEPPQALVAELARVFRETGGDLAALSRALVASELAWAAPATKLRTPQEFLVAAFRALGRKPDFGQIAGPLGVMGQPLWQPSGPDGYPDTSAAWATPEGIKTRIDVAAQLGRQAAGSVADPRALVEEVLGPLASPQTRQAVARAESKQQALALLLMSPEFQRR
;
A
#
# COMPACT_ATOMS: atom_id res chain seq x y z
N MET A 1 -4.62 -27.22 26.52
CA MET A 1 -3.85 -26.46 25.50
C MET A 1 -3.42 -27.48 24.47
N ALA A 2 -3.84 -27.35 23.21
CA ALA A 2 -3.38 -28.25 22.14
C ALA A 2 -1.88 -28.06 21.94
N ASP A 3 -1.15 -29.15 21.64
CA ASP A 3 0.28 -29.10 21.33
C ASP A 3 0.48 -28.30 20.02
N ARG A 4 1.10 -27.13 20.13
CA ARG A 4 1.23 -26.16 19.02
C ARG A 4 2.55 -26.28 18.27
N SER A 5 3.35 -27.27 18.63
CA SER A 5 4.47 -27.74 17.82
C SER A 5 4.00 -28.56 16.62
N GLU A 6 2.69 -28.87 16.52
CA GLU A 6 2.13 -29.59 15.39
C GLU A 6 2.35 -28.85 14.06
N PRO A 7 2.92 -29.52 13.04
CA PRO A 7 3.18 -28.91 11.73
C PRO A 7 1.94 -28.28 11.06
N SER A 8 0.74 -28.78 11.37
CA SER A 8 -0.55 -28.27 10.90
C SER A 8 -0.80 -26.81 11.36
N GLN A 9 -0.52 -26.51 12.63
CA GLN A 9 -0.70 -25.18 13.20
C GLN A 9 0.32 -24.18 12.66
N LYS A 10 1.54 -24.62 12.41
CA LYS A 10 2.59 -23.80 11.79
C LYS A 10 2.21 -23.34 10.39
N VAL A 11 1.73 -24.25 9.52
CA VAL A 11 1.27 -23.87 8.17
C VAL A 11 0.08 -22.93 8.27
N LEU A 12 -0.91 -23.24 9.13
CA LEU A 12 -2.09 -22.39 9.32
C LEU A 12 -1.70 -20.97 9.77
N ALA A 13 -0.80 -20.85 10.73
CA ALA A 13 -0.31 -19.56 11.24
C ALA A 13 0.35 -18.73 10.14
N LEU A 14 1.24 -19.35 9.35
CA LEU A 14 1.95 -18.67 8.26
C LEU A 14 1.03 -18.30 7.11
N GLN A 15 -0.06 -19.03 6.88
CA GLN A 15 -1.08 -18.66 5.91
C GLN A 15 -1.97 -17.53 6.42
N ARG A 16 -2.40 -17.59 7.69
CA ARG A 16 -3.33 -16.64 8.32
C ARG A 16 -2.69 -15.31 8.63
N PHE A 17 -1.61 -15.35 9.41
CA PHE A 17 -0.92 -14.17 9.93
C PHE A 17 0.30 -13.79 9.10
N GLY A 18 0.94 -14.75 8.43
CA GLY A 18 2.14 -14.55 7.64
C GLY A 18 1.90 -14.42 6.13
N LEU A 19 2.96 -14.65 5.36
CA LEU A 19 2.97 -14.62 3.89
C LEU A 19 3.07 -16.01 3.25
N GLY A 20 2.82 -17.07 4.02
CA GLY A 20 3.02 -18.45 3.62
C GLY A 20 4.48 -18.92 3.70
N LEU A 21 4.66 -20.21 3.47
CA LEU A 21 5.95 -20.90 3.57
C LEU A 21 6.83 -20.64 2.34
N LYS A 22 8.16 -20.64 2.56
CA LYS A 22 9.18 -20.79 1.51
C LYS A 22 9.88 -22.15 1.66
N PRO A 23 10.37 -22.75 0.56
CA PRO A 23 11.14 -23.99 0.60
C PRO A 23 12.25 -23.95 1.66
N GLY A 24 12.39 -25.03 2.43
CA GLY A 24 13.35 -25.15 3.53
C GLY A 24 12.93 -24.51 4.88
N GLN A 25 11.82 -23.77 4.95
CA GLN A 25 11.34 -23.16 6.21
C GLN A 25 10.47 -24.11 7.07
N GLY A 26 9.90 -25.16 6.46
CA GLY A 26 9.02 -26.13 7.13
C GLY A 26 9.67 -26.80 8.35
N GLY A 27 10.99 -27.02 8.32
CA GLY A 27 11.74 -27.75 9.36
C GLY A 27 12.26 -26.94 10.54
N ALA A 28 12.07 -25.61 10.60
CA ALA A 28 12.57 -24.82 11.74
C ALA A 28 11.83 -25.20 13.06
N PRO A 29 12.54 -25.70 14.09
CA PRO A 29 11.95 -26.01 15.39
C PRO A 29 11.61 -24.72 16.16
N GLY A 30 10.37 -24.58 16.62
CA GLY A 30 9.92 -23.45 17.43
C GLY A 30 8.40 -23.26 17.41
N ASP A 31 7.86 -22.66 18.47
CA ASP A 31 6.44 -22.25 18.50
C ASP A 31 6.24 -21.11 17.48
N VAL A 32 5.44 -21.37 16.44
CA VAL A 32 5.15 -20.38 15.40
C VAL A 32 4.54 -19.10 15.96
N ARG A 33 3.83 -19.18 17.09
CA ARG A 33 3.29 -18.01 17.79
C ARG A 33 4.41 -17.14 18.34
N GLU A 34 5.46 -17.73 18.90
CA GLU A 34 6.62 -16.99 19.37
C GLU A 34 7.33 -16.29 18.20
N CYS A 35 7.47 -16.95 17.04
CA CYS A 35 8.02 -16.32 15.84
C CYS A 35 7.18 -15.12 15.38
N LEU A 36 5.84 -15.23 15.37
CA LEU A 36 4.94 -14.11 15.03
C LEU A 36 5.09 -12.95 16.03
N LEU A 37 5.16 -13.26 17.34
CA LEU A 37 5.31 -12.27 18.39
C LEU A 37 6.69 -11.59 18.39
N ALA A 38 7.73 -12.30 17.94
CA ALA A 38 9.09 -11.79 17.80
C ALA A 38 9.23 -10.76 16.67
N GLU A 39 8.35 -10.79 15.66
CA GLU A 39 8.29 -9.74 14.62
C GLU A 39 7.73 -8.41 15.15
N ILE A 40 7.04 -8.40 16.30
CA ILE A 40 6.47 -7.20 16.93
C ILE A 40 7.56 -6.46 17.71
N ARG A 41 8.23 -5.53 17.03
CA ARG A 41 9.40 -4.78 17.51
C ARG A 41 9.17 -3.28 17.51
N SER A 42 9.87 -2.56 18.39
CA SER A 42 9.78 -1.10 18.51
C SER A 42 10.23 -0.36 17.25
N GLU A 43 11.11 -0.94 16.45
CA GLU A 43 11.65 -0.33 15.22
C GLU A 43 10.68 -0.41 14.03
N GLY A 44 9.53 -1.09 14.19
CA GLY A 44 8.58 -1.32 13.11
C GLY A 44 8.97 -2.46 12.16
N ALA A 45 8.50 -2.39 10.92
CA ALA A 45 8.86 -3.31 9.85
C ALA A 45 10.25 -3.01 9.27
N ALA A 46 10.86 -4.02 8.67
CA ALA A 46 12.12 -3.86 7.95
C ALA A 46 11.99 -2.82 6.82
N GLN A 47 13.04 -2.03 6.63
CA GLN A 47 13.07 -0.99 5.59
C GLN A 47 13.66 -1.56 4.29
N PRO A 48 12.96 -1.41 3.14
CA PRO A 48 13.51 -1.77 1.85
C PRO A 48 14.77 -0.94 1.52
N ARG A 49 15.73 -1.55 0.83
CA ARG A 49 16.93 -0.86 0.34
C ARG A 49 16.65 -0.29 -1.04
N VAL A 50 16.70 1.04 -1.16
CA VAL A 50 16.38 1.79 -2.38
C VAL A 50 17.33 2.98 -2.54
N SER A 51 17.38 3.56 -3.73
CA SER A 51 18.30 4.63 -4.11
C SER A 51 18.04 5.95 -3.38
N PHE A 52 16.77 6.23 -3.05
CA PHE A 52 16.39 7.45 -2.34
C PHE A 52 16.01 7.17 -0.89
N SER A 53 16.61 7.93 0.02
CA SER A 53 16.38 7.77 1.46
C SER A 53 14.97 8.17 1.92
N GLY A 54 14.24 8.97 1.14
CA GLY A 54 12.93 9.45 1.57
C GLY A 54 12.23 10.43 0.62
N ALA A 55 11.07 10.94 1.05
CA ALA A 55 10.19 11.81 0.28
C ALA A 55 10.87 13.15 -0.07
N ALA A 56 11.57 13.77 0.88
CA ALA A 56 12.29 15.02 0.65
C ALA A 56 13.27 14.94 -0.55
N PRO A 57 14.30 14.06 -0.55
CA PRO A 57 15.22 13.98 -1.69
C PRO A 57 14.54 13.52 -2.99
N ILE A 58 13.49 12.68 -2.93
CA ILE A 58 12.67 12.34 -4.11
C ILE A 58 12.00 13.59 -4.69
N GLY A 59 11.39 14.43 -3.84
CA GLY A 59 10.68 15.62 -4.28
C GLY A 59 11.61 16.66 -4.90
N ARG A 60 12.79 16.88 -4.32
CA ARG A 60 13.83 17.72 -4.94
C ARG A 60 14.22 17.21 -6.32
N ALA A 61 14.51 15.91 -6.45
CA ALA A 61 14.89 15.31 -7.73
C ALA A 61 13.74 15.36 -8.75
N LEU A 62 12.51 15.14 -8.32
CA LEU A 62 11.32 15.26 -9.16
C LEU A 62 11.15 16.68 -9.71
N TYR A 63 11.29 17.70 -8.88
CA TYR A 63 11.18 19.08 -9.33
C TYR A 63 12.26 19.44 -10.35
N ALA A 64 13.51 19.02 -10.12
CA ALA A 64 14.59 19.18 -11.09
C ALA A 64 14.27 18.51 -12.43
N PHE A 65 13.82 17.25 -12.41
CA PHE A 65 13.39 16.52 -13.59
C PHE A 65 12.26 17.26 -14.35
N GLU A 66 11.25 17.77 -13.63
CA GLU A 66 10.14 18.49 -14.25
C GLU A 66 10.57 19.84 -14.85
N ASP A 67 11.60 20.50 -14.30
CA ASP A 67 12.16 21.74 -14.85
C ASP A 67 12.99 21.47 -16.12
N GLU A 68 13.78 20.39 -16.14
CA GLU A 68 14.49 19.93 -17.33
C GLU A 68 13.52 19.58 -18.46
N GLU A 69 12.45 18.84 -18.16
CA GLU A 69 11.38 18.51 -19.11
C GLU A 69 10.69 19.76 -19.66
N ARG A 70 10.45 20.77 -18.80
CA ARG A 70 9.87 22.05 -19.22
C ARG A 70 10.81 22.79 -20.17
N ALA A 71 12.10 22.90 -19.82
CA ALA A 71 13.11 23.57 -20.64
C ALA A 71 13.29 22.85 -22.00
N ALA A 72 13.32 21.52 -22.01
CA ALA A 72 13.41 20.73 -23.24
C ALA A 72 12.19 20.91 -24.14
N ARG A 73 10.97 20.93 -23.57
CA ARG A 73 9.74 21.24 -24.33
C ARG A 73 9.77 22.65 -24.92
N GLU A 74 10.23 23.63 -24.15
CA GLU A 74 10.37 25.01 -24.62
C GLU A 74 11.42 25.14 -25.73
N ALA A 75 12.58 24.50 -25.58
CA ALA A 75 13.63 24.47 -26.61
C ALA A 75 13.13 23.82 -27.91
N ARG A 76 12.40 22.70 -27.82
CA ARG A 76 11.77 22.06 -29.00
C ARG A 76 10.72 22.97 -29.65
N ARG A 77 9.93 23.70 -28.86
CA ARG A 77 8.97 24.67 -29.37
C ARG A 77 9.66 25.80 -30.15
N VAL A 78 10.74 26.36 -29.60
CA VAL A 78 11.53 27.42 -30.26
C VAL A 78 12.22 26.88 -31.52
N ALA A 79 12.81 25.69 -31.48
CA ALA A 79 13.44 25.07 -32.64
C ALA A 79 12.43 24.75 -33.75
N GLY A 80 11.22 24.26 -33.38
CA GLY A 80 10.12 24.02 -34.33
C GLY A 80 9.57 25.30 -34.96
N GLN A 81 9.56 26.41 -34.21
CA GLN A 81 9.23 27.75 -34.75
C GLN A 81 10.30 28.28 -35.71
N GLY A 82 11.58 27.97 -35.47
CA GLY A 82 12.69 28.32 -36.37
C GLY A 82 12.69 27.57 -37.71
N ILE A 83 12.18 26.33 -37.74
CA ILE A 83 11.98 25.57 -38.99
C ILE A 83 10.75 26.08 -39.76
N GLY A 84 9.69 26.52 -39.06
CA GLY A 84 8.51 27.11 -39.70
C GLY A 84 8.78 28.43 -40.45
N GLN A 85 9.80 29.20 -40.04
CA GLN A 85 10.21 30.44 -40.74
C GLN A 85 11.20 30.22 -41.88
N SER A 86 11.95 29.11 -41.92
CA SER A 86 12.89 28.81 -43.01
C SER A 86 12.27 27.99 -44.16
N VAL A 87 11.13 27.32 -43.92
CA VAL A 87 10.41 26.57 -44.97
C VAL A 87 9.61 27.47 -45.92
N GLN A 88 9.45 28.77 -45.63
CA GLN A 88 8.82 29.72 -46.57
C GLN A 88 9.73 30.20 -47.72
N VAL A 89 11.02 29.82 -47.78
CA VAL A 89 11.95 30.35 -48.80
C VAL A 89 12.55 29.28 -49.73
N ALA A 90 12.25 27.99 -49.57
CA ALA A 90 12.80 26.96 -50.48
C ALA A 90 11.81 25.82 -50.76
N ALA A 91 10.80 26.10 -51.58
CA ALA A 91 10.04 25.06 -52.27
C ALA A 91 10.59 24.88 -53.70
N ALA A 92 11.65 24.10 -53.83
CA ALA A 92 12.01 23.47 -55.11
C ALA A 92 11.56 22.00 -55.05
N PRO A 93 10.87 21.47 -56.07
CA PRO A 93 10.38 20.10 -56.04
C PRO A 93 11.55 19.08 -56.10
N PRO A 94 11.48 17.96 -55.36
CA PRO A 94 12.52 16.94 -55.43
C PRO A 94 12.43 16.14 -56.74
N ALA A 95 13.58 15.79 -57.30
CA ALA A 95 13.70 14.92 -58.48
C ALA A 95 13.40 13.45 -58.10
N PRO A 96 12.84 12.62 -59.03
CA PRO A 96 12.51 11.24 -58.74
C PRO A 96 13.78 10.36 -58.73
N GLY A 97 14.06 9.63 -57.64
CA GLY A 97 15.03 8.52 -57.68
C GLY A 97 15.91 8.25 -56.46
N GLN A 98 15.69 8.82 -55.27
CA GLN A 98 16.52 8.48 -54.09
C GLN A 98 15.90 7.37 -53.21
N PRO A 99 16.71 6.40 -52.73
CA PRO A 99 16.23 5.32 -51.87
C PRO A 99 15.75 5.85 -50.52
N GLN A 100 14.59 5.38 -50.09
CA GLN A 100 14.00 5.69 -48.79
C GLN A 100 14.95 5.27 -47.67
N GLY A 101 15.50 6.25 -46.94
CA GLY A 101 16.30 6.01 -45.75
C GLY A 101 15.51 5.22 -44.71
N GLN A 102 16.15 4.19 -44.16
CA GLN A 102 15.62 3.38 -43.06
C GLN A 102 15.17 4.29 -41.92
N MET A 103 13.86 4.31 -41.65
CA MET A 103 13.33 4.78 -40.37
C MET A 103 13.90 3.88 -39.28
N THR A 104 14.87 4.40 -38.54
CA THR A 104 15.34 3.77 -37.30
C THR A 104 14.13 3.54 -36.40
N ALA A 105 13.95 2.28 -35.96
CA ALA A 105 12.87 1.90 -35.05
C ALA A 105 12.90 2.81 -33.81
N PRO A 106 11.74 3.21 -33.25
CA PRO A 106 11.72 4.06 -32.07
C PRO A 106 12.45 3.35 -30.93
N THR A 107 13.57 3.92 -30.51
CA THR A 107 14.28 3.54 -29.30
C THR A 107 13.27 3.52 -28.17
N GLN A 108 13.15 2.42 -27.43
CA GLN A 108 12.17 2.34 -26.34
C GLN A 108 12.37 3.55 -25.41
N PRO A 109 11.30 4.28 -25.05
CA PRO A 109 11.45 5.47 -24.23
C PRO A 109 12.07 5.11 -22.89
N VAL A 110 13.19 5.76 -22.56
CA VAL A 110 13.83 5.66 -21.24
C VAL A 110 12.77 5.96 -20.18
N PRO A 111 12.58 5.11 -19.15
CA PRO A 111 11.59 5.37 -18.11
C PRO A 111 11.85 6.72 -17.43
N GLN A 112 10.82 7.57 -17.40
CA GLN A 112 10.88 8.87 -16.73
C GLN A 112 11.13 8.70 -15.23
N PHE A 113 11.78 9.68 -14.59
CA PHE A 113 12.18 9.64 -13.18
C PHE A 113 11.11 9.08 -12.21
N PRO A 114 9.84 9.55 -12.24
CA PRO A 114 8.80 9.01 -11.35
C PRO A 114 8.55 7.51 -11.52
N GLN A 115 8.61 7.03 -12.76
CA GLN A 115 8.38 5.62 -13.07
C GLN A 115 9.57 4.75 -12.64
N THR A 116 10.79 5.26 -12.70
CA THR A 116 11.99 4.58 -12.21
C THR A 116 11.91 4.35 -10.71
N ILE A 117 11.60 5.39 -9.93
CA ILE A 117 11.44 5.29 -8.47
C ILE A 117 10.32 4.31 -8.11
N TYR A 118 9.15 4.45 -8.75
CA TYR A 118 8.03 3.53 -8.52
C TYR A 118 8.41 2.06 -8.78
N ARG A 119 9.16 1.77 -9.85
CA ARG A 119 9.59 0.40 -10.17
C ARG A 119 10.56 -0.15 -9.13
N GLU A 120 11.55 0.64 -8.74
CA GLU A 120 12.54 0.26 -7.73
C GLU A 120 11.87 -0.06 -6.39
N GLU A 121 11.01 0.85 -5.92
CA GLU A 121 10.27 0.73 -4.66
C GLU A 121 9.34 -0.50 -4.67
N ALA A 122 8.65 -0.75 -5.78
CA ALA A 122 7.78 -1.91 -5.95
C ALA A 122 8.54 -3.24 -5.83
N VAL A 123 9.70 -3.34 -6.47
CA VAL A 123 10.55 -4.53 -6.41
C VAL A 123 11.10 -4.71 -4.99
N ALA A 124 11.61 -3.64 -4.37
CA ALA A 124 12.17 -3.68 -3.03
C ALA A 124 11.11 -4.06 -1.98
N ARG A 125 9.86 -3.57 -2.10
CA ARG A 125 8.72 -3.97 -1.27
C ARG A 125 8.47 -5.48 -1.34
N VAL A 126 8.43 -6.05 -2.55
CA VAL A 126 8.21 -7.49 -2.71
C VAL A 126 9.40 -8.29 -2.19
N GLN A 127 10.63 -7.85 -2.46
CA GLN A 127 11.83 -8.52 -1.94
C GLN A 127 11.83 -8.64 -0.42
N GLY A 128 11.50 -7.56 0.31
CA GLY A 128 11.35 -7.61 1.77
C GLY A 128 10.32 -8.66 2.23
N ALA A 129 9.19 -8.75 1.53
CA ALA A 129 8.17 -9.76 1.80
C ALA A 129 8.62 -11.20 1.50
N LEU A 130 9.51 -11.41 0.53
CA LEU A 130 10.10 -12.73 0.24
C LEU A 130 11.16 -13.14 1.26
N GLU A 131 11.91 -12.17 1.79
CA GLU A 131 12.98 -12.39 2.76
C GLU A 131 12.45 -12.62 4.18
N ALA A 132 11.28 -12.03 4.50
CA ALA A 132 10.63 -12.18 5.79
C ALA A 132 10.52 -13.65 6.24
N GLU A 133 10.72 -13.88 7.54
CA GLU A 133 10.59 -15.20 8.13
C GLU A 133 9.12 -15.62 8.13
N THR A 134 8.28 -15.05 9.00
CA THR A 134 6.84 -15.33 8.98
C THR A 134 6.10 -14.37 8.04
N GLY A 135 6.48 -13.10 8.06
CA GLY A 135 5.87 -12.04 7.26
C GLY A 135 4.68 -11.35 7.94
N PHE A 136 4.49 -11.51 9.24
CA PHE A 136 3.44 -10.83 9.99
C PHE A 136 3.56 -9.31 9.94
N ALA A 137 4.78 -8.78 10.12
CA ALA A 137 5.03 -7.34 9.99
C ALA A 137 4.70 -6.84 8.57
N GLU A 138 5.07 -7.59 7.52
CA GLU A 138 4.75 -7.22 6.13
C GLU A 138 3.25 -7.31 5.81
N ARG A 139 2.53 -8.25 6.43
CA ARG A 139 1.06 -8.32 6.35
C ARG A 139 0.41 -7.10 7.01
N LEU A 140 0.93 -6.64 8.14
CA LEU A 140 0.49 -5.38 8.76
C LEU A 140 0.84 -4.17 7.89
N VAL A 141 2.01 -4.13 7.24
CA VAL A 141 2.32 -3.06 6.27
C VAL A 141 1.30 -3.09 5.12
N GLN A 142 0.96 -4.26 4.56
CA GLN A 142 -0.10 -4.35 3.54
C GLN A 142 -1.45 -3.84 4.03
N PHE A 143 -1.85 -4.21 5.24
CA PHE A 143 -3.09 -3.74 5.86
C PHE A 143 -3.11 -2.21 6.00
N TRP A 144 -2.07 -1.62 6.60
CA TRP A 144 -2.01 -0.19 6.85
C TRP A 144 -1.81 0.64 5.57
N SER A 145 -1.01 0.14 4.61
CA SER A 145 -0.90 0.76 3.29
C SER A 145 -2.22 0.76 2.52
N ASN A 146 -3.08 -0.24 2.73
CA ASN A 146 -4.41 -0.27 2.13
C ASN A 146 -5.42 0.59 2.92
N HIS A 147 -5.29 0.65 4.24
CA HIS A 147 -6.15 1.47 5.11
C HIS A 147 -5.96 2.97 4.85
N PHE A 148 -4.71 3.40 4.68
CA PHE A 148 -4.30 4.78 4.42
C PHE A 148 -3.89 4.98 2.96
N CYS A 149 -4.60 4.33 2.05
CA CYS A 149 -4.10 4.19 0.69
C CYS A 149 -3.89 5.54 -0.02
N ILE A 150 -2.91 5.54 -0.93
CA ILE A 150 -2.74 6.56 -1.95
C ILE A 150 -2.83 5.91 -3.31
N SER A 151 -3.14 6.68 -4.34
CA SER A 151 -3.19 6.18 -5.72
C SER A 151 -2.13 6.84 -6.60
N VAL A 152 -1.21 6.04 -7.14
CA VAL A 152 -0.19 6.49 -8.11
C VAL A 152 -0.79 6.96 -9.45
N ALA A 153 -2.10 6.74 -9.65
CA ALA A 153 -2.85 7.31 -10.77
C ALA A 153 -3.10 8.83 -10.61
N LYS A 154 -2.99 9.38 -9.38
CA LYS A 154 -3.17 10.82 -9.11
C LYS A 154 -2.20 11.70 -9.92
N GLY A 155 -0.97 11.23 -10.11
CA GLY A 155 0.06 11.94 -10.87
C GLY A 155 1.48 11.54 -10.50
N ASN A 156 2.45 12.14 -11.21
CA ASN A 156 3.88 11.83 -11.06
C ASN A 156 4.41 12.07 -9.65
N PHE A 157 3.87 13.07 -8.94
CA PHE A 157 4.25 13.34 -7.56
C PHE A 157 3.91 12.17 -6.64
N VAL A 158 2.65 11.74 -6.58
CA VAL A 158 2.23 10.59 -5.77
C VAL A 158 2.93 9.31 -6.23
N ARG A 159 3.09 9.11 -7.54
CA ARG A 159 3.81 7.95 -8.11
C ARG A 159 5.24 7.83 -7.60
N ALA A 160 6.00 8.93 -7.60
CA ALA A 160 7.37 8.93 -7.10
C ALA A 160 7.43 8.72 -5.57
N MET A 161 6.41 9.17 -4.83
CA MET A 161 6.39 9.15 -3.37
C MET A 161 5.78 7.90 -2.74
N ALA A 162 5.16 7.00 -3.52
CA ALA A 162 4.37 5.90 -2.98
C ALA A 162 5.18 4.94 -2.09
N GLY A 163 6.41 4.59 -2.51
CA GLY A 163 7.30 3.81 -1.65
C GLY A 163 7.71 4.58 -0.39
N ALA A 164 8.05 5.87 -0.54
CA ALA A 164 8.49 6.72 0.58
C ALA A 164 7.41 6.87 1.64
N PHE A 165 6.16 7.00 1.20
CA PHE A 165 5.00 6.99 2.09
C PHE A 165 4.97 5.76 2.99
N GLU A 166 5.19 4.56 2.43
CA GLU A 166 5.27 3.36 3.27
C GLU A 166 6.47 3.37 4.20
N ARG A 167 7.65 3.79 3.74
CA ARG A 167 8.88 3.75 4.56
C ARG A 167 8.89 4.76 5.70
N GLU A 168 8.28 5.93 5.49
CA GLU A 168 8.30 7.03 6.44
C GLU A 168 7.08 7.03 7.36
N ALA A 169 5.89 6.78 6.81
CA ALA A 169 4.65 6.86 7.57
C ALA A 169 4.19 5.50 8.10
N ILE A 170 4.24 4.45 7.29
CA ILE A 170 3.63 3.16 7.65
C ILE A 170 4.61 2.27 8.43
N ARG A 171 5.70 1.84 7.79
CA ARG A 171 6.64 0.82 8.28
C ARG A 171 7.19 1.10 9.68
N PRO A 172 7.60 2.33 10.05
CA PRO A 172 8.12 2.61 11.38
C PRO A 172 7.03 2.58 12.46
N ASN A 173 5.77 2.85 12.09
CA ASN A 173 4.70 3.11 13.04
C ASN A 173 3.71 1.93 13.20
N ILE A 174 3.86 0.83 12.45
CA ILE A 174 2.91 -0.32 12.51
C ILE A 174 2.79 -0.98 13.90
N PHE A 175 3.76 -0.75 14.79
CA PHE A 175 3.79 -1.23 16.17
C PHE A 175 3.86 -0.09 17.21
N GLY A 176 3.77 1.17 16.76
CA GLY A 176 3.78 2.35 17.62
C GLY A 176 2.39 2.72 18.13
N ARG A 177 2.20 4.01 18.45
CA ARG A 177 0.86 4.54 18.76
C ARG A 177 0.09 4.79 17.46
N PHE A 178 -1.20 4.47 17.44
CA PHE A 178 -2.06 4.80 16.30
C PHE A 178 -2.10 6.31 16.03
N GLU A 179 -2.01 7.13 17.06
CA GLU A 179 -1.86 8.59 16.93
C GLU A 179 -0.62 8.97 16.10
N GLU A 180 0.52 8.35 16.35
CA GLU A 180 1.77 8.62 15.63
C GLU A 180 1.67 8.16 14.17
N LEU A 181 1.11 6.96 13.94
CA LEU A 181 0.83 6.46 12.59
C LEU A 181 -0.10 7.41 11.83
N LEU A 182 -1.20 7.85 12.46
CA LEU A 182 -2.16 8.77 11.86
C LEU A 182 -1.48 10.10 11.51
N ILE A 183 -0.79 10.74 12.45
CA ILE A 183 -0.10 12.02 12.20
C ILE A 183 0.94 11.87 11.09
N ALA A 184 1.73 10.79 11.10
CA ALA A 184 2.74 10.52 10.08
C ALA A 184 2.10 10.38 8.69
N VAL A 185 0.97 9.69 8.58
CA VAL A 185 0.22 9.54 7.33
C VAL A 185 -0.37 10.86 6.87
N GLU A 186 -1.16 11.54 7.71
CA GLU A 186 -1.95 12.71 7.30
C GLU A 186 -1.09 13.94 7.01
N SER A 187 0.14 13.96 7.52
CA SER A 187 1.13 15.00 7.21
C SER A 187 2.10 14.62 6.09
N HIS A 188 2.09 13.37 5.62
CA HIS A 188 3.03 12.94 4.59
C HIS A 188 2.75 13.64 3.24
N PRO A 189 3.79 14.11 2.52
CA PRO A 189 3.61 14.83 1.24
C PRO A 189 2.76 14.10 0.21
N ALA A 190 2.86 12.76 0.15
CA ALA A 190 2.06 11.94 -0.75
C ALA A 190 0.57 11.98 -0.42
N MET A 191 0.20 11.89 0.87
CA MET A 191 -1.20 11.92 1.32
C MET A 191 -1.80 13.32 1.11
N LEU A 192 -1.05 14.36 1.52
CA LEU A 192 -1.45 15.74 1.29
C LEU A 192 -1.75 15.99 -0.19
N ASN A 193 -0.87 15.54 -1.10
CA ASN A 193 -1.06 15.68 -2.55
C ASN A 193 -2.21 14.81 -3.09
N PHE A 194 -2.37 13.58 -2.60
CA PHE A 194 -3.41 12.67 -3.04
C PHE A 194 -4.81 13.23 -2.80
N LEU A 195 -5.04 13.78 -1.61
CA LEU A 195 -6.30 14.36 -1.16
C LEU A 195 -6.36 15.89 -1.30
N ASP A 196 -5.42 16.47 -2.04
CA ASP A 196 -5.37 17.89 -2.42
C ASP A 196 -5.41 18.89 -1.25
N ASN A 197 -4.92 18.50 -0.07
CA ASN A 197 -4.92 19.39 1.11
C ASN A 197 -3.98 20.60 0.93
N GLN A 198 -2.94 20.47 0.13
CA GLN A 198 -2.07 21.59 -0.28
C GLN A 198 -2.83 22.71 -0.99
N LEU A 199 -4.02 22.42 -1.52
CA LEU A 199 -4.92 23.40 -2.15
C LEU A 199 -5.97 23.95 -1.18
N SER A 200 -6.07 23.41 0.04
CA SER A 200 -7.02 23.85 1.06
C SER A 200 -6.57 25.17 1.70
N ILE A 201 -7.42 26.19 1.58
CA ILE A 201 -7.14 27.54 2.10
C ILE A 201 -8.23 27.92 3.10
N GLY A 202 -7.81 28.29 4.31
CA GLY A 202 -8.73 28.77 5.33
C GLY A 202 -9.45 30.03 4.86
N PRO A 203 -10.79 30.09 4.85
CA PRO A 203 -11.54 31.27 4.41
C PRO A 203 -11.12 32.53 5.19
N ASP A 204 -10.81 32.37 6.49
CA ASP A 204 -10.40 33.49 7.35
C ASP A 204 -8.89 33.76 7.35
N SER A 205 -8.11 32.97 6.61
CA SER A 205 -6.67 33.16 6.43
C SER A 205 -6.35 34.41 5.61
N ARG A 206 -5.09 34.87 5.68
CA ARG A 206 -4.59 35.99 4.85
C ARG A 206 -4.74 35.72 3.36
N ALA A 207 -4.59 34.47 2.92
CA ALA A 207 -4.78 34.11 1.52
C ALA A 207 -6.27 34.01 1.14
N GLY A 208 -7.10 33.43 2.01
CA GLY A 208 -8.55 33.29 1.82
C GLY A 208 -9.22 34.63 1.61
N LYS A 209 -9.01 35.58 2.55
CA LYS A 209 -9.56 36.94 2.49
C LYS A 209 -9.17 37.74 1.24
N ARG A 210 -8.00 37.46 0.65
CA ARG A 210 -7.51 38.17 -0.55
C ARG A 210 -7.95 37.53 -1.86
N ARG A 211 -8.09 36.20 -1.90
CA ARG A 211 -8.27 35.44 -3.15
C ARG A 211 -9.68 34.88 -3.32
N GLY A 212 -10.54 34.96 -2.31
CA GLY A 212 -11.87 34.36 -2.33
C GLY A 212 -11.85 32.85 -2.54
N ARG A 213 -10.76 32.17 -2.15
CA ARG A 213 -10.60 30.72 -2.30
C ARG A 213 -11.10 29.98 -1.06
N GLY A 214 -11.71 28.82 -1.28
CA GLY A 214 -12.37 28.02 -0.25
C GLY A 214 -11.54 26.84 0.24
N LEU A 215 -12.15 26.11 1.17
CA LEU A 215 -11.63 24.87 1.77
C LEU A 215 -11.68 23.72 0.75
N ASN A 216 -10.68 22.85 0.82
CA ASN A 216 -10.81 21.48 0.32
C ASN A 216 -11.04 20.57 1.53
N GLU A 217 -12.15 19.86 1.54
CA GLU A 217 -12.58 19.01 2.66
C GLU A 217 -12.18 17.55 2.51
N ASN A 218 -11.62 17.14 1.36
CA ASN A 218 -11.39 15.73 1.05
C ASN A 218 -10.57 15.04 2.13
N LEU A 219 -9.38 15.57 2.47
CA LEU A 219 -8.54 15.00 3.52
C LEU A 219 -9.25 14.91 4.87
N ALA A 220 -9.97 15.96 5.28
CA ALA A 220 -10.71 15.96 6.53
C ALA A 220 -11.84 14.90 6.54
N ARG A 221 -12.53 14.72 5.41
CA ARG A 221 -13.55 13.69 5.24
C ARG A 221 -12.93 12.31 5.38
N GLU A 222 -11.86 12.02 4.65
CA GLU A 222 -11.22 10.71 4.71
C GLU A 222 -10.63 10.40 6.10
N ILE A 223 -10.05 11.39 6.77
CA ILE A 223 -9.59 11.25 8.16
C ILE A 223 -10.73 10.76 9.05
N MET A 224 -11.89 11.42 9.01
CA MET A 224 -13.02 11.07 9.87
C MET A 224 -13.70 9.76 9.45
N GLU A 225 -13.90 9.58 8.15
CA GLU A 225 -14.72 8.51 7.59
C GLU A 225 -13.95 7.19 7.41
N LEU A 226 -12.78 7.25 6.80
CA LEU A 226 -12.08 6.07 6.30
C LEU A 226 -10.88 5.68 7.16
N HIS A 227 -10.24 6.68 7.78
CA HIS A 227 -9.00 6.50 8.52
C HIS A 227 -9.22 6.38 10.04
N THR A 228 -10.33 6.91 10.58
CA THR A 228 -10.60 6.91 12.03
C THR A 228 -11.98 6.41 12.40
N LEU A 229 -13.00 7.27 12.45
CA LEU A 229 -14.26 7.01 13.15
C LEU A 229 -15.16 6.00 12.42
N GLY A 230 -14.94 5.80 11.12
CA GLY A 230 -15.86 5.05 10.26
C GLY A 230 -17.05 5.89 9.81
N VAL A 231 -17.70 5.51 8.71
CA VAL A 231 -18.91 6.18 8.15
C VAL A 231 -20.01 6.41 9.20
N SER A 232 -20.16 5.50 10.15
CA SER A 232 -21.15 5.60 11.25
C SER A 232 -20.54 6.11 12.55
N GLY A 233 -19.45 6.89 12.46
CA GLY A 233 -18.61 7.32 13.58
C GLY A 233 -19.22 8.38 14.51
N GLY A 234 -20.38 8.94 14.14
CA GLY A 234 -21.12 9.92 14.94
C GLY A 234 -20.72 11.38 14.71
N TYR A 235 -20.02 11.68 13.60
CA TYR A 235 -19.68 13.04 13.19
C TYR A 235 -20.69 13.62 12.20
N THR A 236 -20.69 14.94 12.07
CA THR A 236 -21.53 15.69 11.13
C THR A 236 -20.71 16.26 9.97
N GLN A 237 -21.39 16.70 8.90
CA GLN A 237 -20.73 17.47 7.84
C GLN A 237 -20.06 18.75 8.38
N GLY A 238 -20.62 19.36 9.43
CA GLY A 238 -20.00 20.51 10.10
C GLY A 238 -18.68 20.17 10.79
N ASP A 239 -18.53 18.95 11.30
CA ASP A 239 -17.26 18.47 11.86
C ASP A 239 -16.22 18.26 10.77
N VAL A 240 -16.61 17.75 9.60
CA VAL A 240 -15.73 17.62 8.42
C VAL A 240 -15.20 18.99 7.99
N THR A 241 -16.09 19.97 7.82
CA THR A 241 -15.70 21.36 7.51
C THR A 241 -14.78 21.93 8.59
N SER A 242 -15.05 21.65 9.86
CA SER A 242 -14.26 22.16 10.98
C SER A 242 -12.86 21.53 11.04
N LEU A 243 -12.75 20.23 10.80
CA LEU A 243 -11.45 19.56 10.67
C LEU A 243 -10.68 20.08 9.44
N ALA A 244 -11.36 20.32 8.32
CA ALA A 244 -10.74 20.93 7.13
C ALA A 244 -10.13 22.29 7.47
N ARG A 245 -10.84 23.15 8.23
CA ARG A 245 -10.29 24.42 8.74
C ARG A 245 -9.08 24.18 9.64
N ILE A 246 -9.14 23.20 10.55
CA ILE A 246 -8.04 22.85 11.46
C ILE A 246 -6.75 22.46 10.71
N ILE A 247 -6.85 21.72 9.61
CA ILE A 247 -5.69 21.21 8.85
C ILE A 247 -5.28 22.08 7.66
N THR A 248 -5.93 23.22 7.45
CA THR A 248 -5.46 24.21 6.46
C THR A 248 -4.03 24.65 6.76
N GLY A 249 -3.25 24.96 5.72
CA GLY A 249 -1.84 25.30 5.85
C GLY A 249 -0.90 24.12 5.95
N TRP A 250 -1.37 22.89 6.20
CA TRP A 250 -0.57 21.68 6.00
C TRP A 250 -0.32 21.49 4.50
N THR A 251 0.94 21.59 4.08
CA THR A 251 1.30 21.68 2.67
C THR A 251 2.61 20.96 2.38
N VAL A 252 2.95 20.92 1.09
CA VAL A 252 4.20 20.39 0.59
C VAL A 252 5.08 21.55 0.15
N VAL A 253 6.35 21.56 0.56
CA VAL A 253 7.30 22.57 0.14
C VAL A 253 7.49 22.50 -1.38
N GLY A 254 7.22 23.59 -2.06
CA GLY A 254 7.37 23.70 -3.50
C GLY A 254 8.83 23.85 -3.97
N ARG A 255 8.96 23.99 -5.29
CA ARG A 255 10.21 24.19 -6.03
C ARG A 255 11.03 25.39 -5.55
N ASP A 256 10.34 26.43 -5.11
CA ASP A 256 10.95 27.68 -4.65
C ASP A 256 11.60 27.56 -3.27
N ALA A 257 11.49 26.40 -2.61
CA ALA A 257 12.08 26.08 -1.31
C ALA A 257 11.75 27.09 -0.19
N ARG A 258 10.67 27.88 -0.35
CA ARG A 258 10.37 29.00 0.55
C ARG A 258 10.06 28.58 1.98
N LEU A 259 9.52 27.38 2.15
CA LEU A 259 9.07 26.85 3.44
C LEU A 259 9.99 25.74 3.98
N GLY A 260 11.11 25.45 3.30
CA GLY A 260 12.05 24.40 3.72
C GLY A 260 12.59 23.60 2.55
N PHE A 261 12.83 22.31 2.78
CA PHE A 261 13.38 21.42 1.76
C PHE A 261 12.30 21.00 0.74
N PRO A 262 12.51 21.14 -0.58
CA PRO A 262 11.49 20.83 -1.58
C PRO A 262 10.96 19.39 -1.48
N GLY A 263 9.63 19.23 -1.55
CA GLY A 263 8.96 17.94 -1.45
C GLY A 263 8.72 17.44 -0.03
N SER A 264 9.20 18.15 1.00
CA SER A 264 8.91 17.83 2.40
C SER A 264 7.59 18.45 2.87
N PHE A 265 7.10 17.98 4.02
CA PHE A 265 5.97 18.61 4.72
C PHE A 265 6.35 19.99 5.23
N ALA A 266 5.41 20.94 5.15
CA ALA A 266 5.52 22.23 5.82
C ALA A 266 4.17 22.73 6.31
N PHE A 267 4.22 23.65 7.28
CA PHE A 267 3.07 24.43 7.70
C PHE A 267 3.16 25.85 7.16
N ASN A 268 2.13 26.30 6.43
CA ASN A 268 2.02 27.65 5.90
C ASN A 268 0.97 28.47 6.66
N PRO A 269 1.39 29.37 7.58
CA PRO A 269 0.46 30.19 8.36
C PRO A 269 -0.36 31.15 7.48
N GLY A 270 0.12 31.48 6.28
CA GLY A 270 -0.61 32.34 5.35
C GLY A 270 -1.86 31.70 4.73
N LEU A 271 -1.96 30.37 4.78
CA LEU A 271 -3.10 29.58 4.29
C LEU A 271 -3.98 29.05 5.43
N HIS A 272 -3.46 29.05 6.65
CA HIS A 272 -4.15 28.47 7.81
C HIS A 272 -5.30 29.34 8.30
N ASP A 273 -6.42 28.69 8.62
CA ASP A 273 -7.58 29.32 9.22
C ASP A 273 -7.32 29.64 10.70
N PRO A 274 -7.25 30.94 11.08
CA PRO A 274 -6.90 31.34 12.43
C PRO A 274 -8.04 31.11 13.43
N GLY A 275 -7.73 31.23 14.71
CA GLY A 275 -8.73 31.16 15.78
C GLY A 275 -9.17 29.74 16.15
N GLY A 276 -10.01 29.67 17.17
CA GLY A 276 -10.47 28.41 17.73
C GLY A 276 -11.48 27.71 16.82
N GLN A 277 -11.30 26.40 16.61
CA GLN A 277 -12.19 25.58 15.79
C GLN A 277 -12.91 24.56 16.68
N ARG A 278 -14.22 24.36 16.47
CA ARG A 278 -15.00 23.35 17.19
C ARG A 278 -15.03 22.06 16.38
N LEU A 279 -14.62 20.95 16.97
CA LEU A 279 -14.68 19.62 16.37
C LEU A 279 -15.20 18.62 17.40
N LEU A 280 -16.27 17.88 17.08
CA LEU A 280 -16.91 16.90 17.96
C LEU A 280 -17.22 17.46 19.36
N GLY A 281 -17.75 18.68 19.39
CA GLY A 281 -18.10 19.37 20.63
C GLY A 281 -16.92 20.02 21.38
N LYS A 282 -15.67 19.68 21.08
CA LYS A 282 -14.46 20.27 21.70
C LYS A 282 -13.95 21.48 20.92
N ILE A 283 -13.44 22.50 21.61
CA ILE A 283 -12.82 23.68 20.97
C ILE A 283 -11.28 23.54 21.02
N TYR A 284 -10.65 23.56 19.86
CA TYR A 284 -9.20 23.54 19.68
C TYR A 284 -8.69 24.97 19.50
N ARG A 285 -7.83 25.43 20.42
CA ARG A 285 -7.31 26.80 20.47
C ARG A 285 -5.80 26.89 20.24
N GLN A 286 -5.13 25.75 20.05
CA GLN A 286 -3.72 25.71 19.70
C GLN A 286 -3.51 26.49 18.40
N ASP A 287 -2.34 27.11 18.30
CA ASP A 287 -1.93 27.79 17.07
C ASP A 287 -1.26 26.80 16.11
N GLY A 288 -1.08 27.24 14.86
CA GLY A 288 -0.22 26.55 13.93
C GLY A 288 -0.66 25.13 13.56
N LYS A 289 0.33 24.25 13.35
CA LYS A 289 0.10 22.84 13.03
C LYS A 289 -0.34 22.03 14.25
N GLU A 290 -0.05 22.53 15.45
CA GLU A 290 -0.32 21.91 16.73
C GLU A 290 -1.83 21.74 16.96
N LYS A 291 -2.66 22.62 16.37
CA LYS A 291 -4.12 22.47 16.30
C LYS A 291 -4.53 21.17 15.61
N GLY A 292 -3.93 20.88 14.46
CA GLY A 292 -4.16 19.65 13.71
C GLY A 292 -3.66 18.42 14.46
N MET A 293 -2.46 18.48 15.03
CA MET A 293 -1.90 17.39 15.82
C MET A 293 -2.81 17.03 17.02
N ALA A 294 -3.30 18.03 17.75
CA ALA A 294 -4.21 17.82 18.88
C ALA A 294 -5.56 17.22 18.45
N ALA A 295 -6.11 17.65 17.31
CA ALA A 295 -7.35 17.08 16.78
C ALA A 295 -7.18 15.62 16.34
N LEU A 296 -6.10 15.30 15.62
CA LEU A 296 -5.79 13.93 15.21
C LEU A 296 -5.53 13.02 16.41
N ALA A 297 -4.87 13.52 17.46
CA ALA A 297 -4.65 12.78 18.71
C ALA A 297 -5.95 12.35 19.40
N ASP A 298 -6.97 13.20 19.40
CA ASP A 298 -8.27 12.88 19.98
C ASP A 298 -9.08 11.94 19.08
N LEU A 299 -9.03 12.12 17.75
CA LEU A 299 -9.66 11.20 16.79
C LEU A 299 -9.04 9.80 16.87
N ALA A 300 -7.72 9.70 17.02
CA ALA A 300 -6.99 8.44 17.18
C ALA A 300 -7.43 7.65 18.42
N ARG A 301 -7.79 8.34 19.50
CA ARG A 301 -8.23 7.74 20.77
C ARG A 301 -9.75 7.58 20.89
N HIS A 302 -10.51 8.00 19.88
CA HIS A 302 -11.97 7.96 19.93
C HIS A 302 -12.51 6.52 19.99
N PRO A 303 -13.57 6.22 20.78
CA PRO A 303 -14.13 4.88 20.87
C PRO A 303 -14.59 4.30 19.52
N SER A 304 -15.13 5.13 18.61
CA SER A 304 -15.48 4.70 17.25
C SER A 304 -14.26 4.24 16.45
N THR A 305 -13.11 4.92 16.59
CA THR A 305 -11.85 4.50 15.96
C THR A 305 -11.41 3.14 16.44
N ALA A 306 -11.46 2.90 17.75
CA ALA A 306 -11.14 1.59 18.33
C ALA A 306 -12.03 0.47 17.75
N ALA A 307 -13.34 0.69 17.68
CA ALA A 307 -14.28 -0.30 17.14
C ALA A 307 -14.09 -0.52 15.63
N PHE A 308 -13.87 0.55 14.88
CA PHE A 308 -13.65 0.51 13.44
C PHE A 308 -12.38 -0.25 13.07
N LEU A 309 -11.25 0.10 13.69
CA LEU A 309 -9.95 -0.54 13.44
C LEU A 309 -9.94 -2.00 13.90
N ALA A 310 -10.49 -2.31 15.07
CA ALA A 310 -10.61 -3.69 15.55
C ALA A 310 -11.37 -4.59 14.58
N ARG A 311 -12.49 -4.08 14.03
CA ARG A 311 -13.27 -4.81 13.03
C ARG A 311 -12.49 -4.99 11.73
N LYS A 312 -11.84 -3.94 11.20
CA LYS A 312 -11.02 -4.04 9.98
C LYS A 312 -9.87 -5.02 10.16
N LEU A 313 -9.16 -4.98 11.29
CA LEU A 313 -8.02 -5.85 11.55
C LEU A 313 -8.46 -7.32 11.71
N ALA A 314 -9.52 -7.59 12.48
CA ALA A 314 -10.07 -8.94 12.61
C ALA A 314 -10.57 -9.48 11.27
N ARG A 315 -11.24 -8.63 10.47
CA ARG A 315 -11.67 -9.01 9.11
C ARG A 315 -10.48 -9.38 8.24
N HIS A 316 -9.44 -8.56 8.30
CA HIS A 316 -8.28 -8.72 7.45
C HIS A 316 -7.56 -10.02 7.72
N PHE A 317 -7.31 -10.37 8.99
CA PHE A 317 -6.54 -11.56 9.34
C PHE A 317 -7.36 -12.83 9.51
N VAL A 318 -8.62 -12.77 9.92
CA VAL A 318 -9.35 -13.95 10.41
C VAL A 318 -10.42 -14.44 9.43
N ALA A 319 -11.42 -13.62 9.12
CA ALA A 319 -12.55 -14.01 8.26
C ALA A 319 -13.28 -12.77 7.73
N ASP A 320 -14.02 -12.88 6.63
CA ASP A 320 -14.84 -11.76 6.13
C ASP A 320 -15.82 -11.24 7.19
N GLU A 321 -16.42 -12.17 7.92
CA GLU A 321 -17.24 -11.92 9.12
C GLU A 321 -16.52 -12.50 10.36
N PRO A 322 -15.67 -11.71 11.04
CA PRO A 322 -14.92 -12.20 12.19
C PRO A 322 -15.81 -12.41 13.42
N PRO A 323 -15.45 -13.31 14.35
CA PRO A 323 -16.17 -13.49 15.61
C PRO A 323 -16.34 -12.17 16.36
N GLN A 324 -17.56 -11.80 16.74
CA GLN A 324 -17.83 -10.53 17.42
C GLN A 324 -17.08 -10.41 18.75
N ALA A 325 -16.87 -11.53 19.45
CA ALA A 325 -16.07 -11.56 20.68
C ALA A 325 -14.61 -11.15 20.43
N LEU A 326 -14.00 -11.55 19.31
CA LEU A 326 -12.65 -11.13 18.94
C LEU A 326 -12.61 -9.63 18.63
N VAL A 327 -13.60 -9.12 17.89
CA VAL A 327 -13.69 -7.68 17.59
C VAL A 327 -13.82 -6.87 18.88
N ALA A 328 -14.65 -7.32 19.82
CA ALA A 328 -14.82 -6.68 21.12
C ALA A 328 -13.54 -6.71 21.96
N GLU A 329 -12.82 -7.84 21.96
CA GLU A 329 -11.52 -8.00 22.62
C GLU A 329 -10.50 -7.00 22.09
N LEU A 330 -10.30 -6.96 20.77
CA LEU A 330 -9.35 -6.07 20.12
C LEU A 330 -9.71 -4.59 20.32
N ALA A 331 -10.98 -4.23 20.22
CA ALA A 331 -11.45 -2.86 20.46
C ALA A 331 -11.20 -2.44 21.92
N ARG A 332 -11.38 -3.36 22.87
CA ARG A 332 -11.09 -3.12 24.29
C ARG A 332 -9.60 -2.88 24.51
N VAL A 333 -8.73 -3.76 23.98
CA VAL A 333 -7.27 -3.60 24.06
C VAL A 333 -6.84 -2.26 23.49
N PHE A 334 -7.34 -1.89 22.31
CA PHE A 334 -7.03 -0.60 21.70
C PHE A 334 -7.39 0.58 22.62
N ARG A 335 -8.57 0.57 23.25
CA ARG A 335 -8.98 1.65 24.15
C ARG A 335 -8.16 1.70 25.43
N GLU A 336 -7.95 0.56 26.08
CA GLU A 336 -7.24 0.47 27.35
C GLU A 336 -5.77 0.86 27.22
N THR A 337 -5.14 0.54 26.09
CA THR A 337 -3.75 0.91 25.84
C THR A 337 -3.62 2.31 25.27
N GLY A 338 -4.70 2.98 24.85
CA GLY A 338 -4.63 4.28 24.18
C GLY A 338 -4.11 4.19 22.75
N GLY A 339 -4.44 3.12 22.03
CA GLY A 339 -4.10 2.92 20.63
C GLY A 339 -2.70 2.32 20.41
N ASP A 340 -2.20 1.50 21.34
CA ASP A 340 -0.95 0.75 21.13
C ASP A 340 -1.15 -0.36 20.08
N LEU A 341 -0.51 -0.22 18.93
CA LEU A 341 -0.63 -1.17 17.81
C LEU A 341 0.17 -2.45 18.02
N ALA A 342 1.26 -2.42 18.81
CA ALA A 342 1.96 -3.63 19.22
C ALA A 342 1.07 -4.46 20.15
N ALA A 343 0.44 -3.83 21.15
CA ALA A 343 -0.49 -4.51 22.06
C ALA A 343 -1.68 -5.11 21.31
N LEU A 344 -2.26 -4.36 20.37
CA LEU A 344 -3.34 -4.84 19.49
C LEU A 344 -2.91 -6.06 18.66
N SER A 345 -1.71 -6.00 18.07
CA SER A 345 -1.14 -7.09 17.28
C SER A 345 -0.86 -8.34 18.13
N ARG A 346 -0.34 -8.17 19.35
CA ARG A 346 -0.14 -9.26 20.31
C ARG A 346 -1.47 -9.90 20.72
N ALA A 347 -2.51 -9.10 20.97
CA ALA A 347 -3.83 -9.60 21.31
C ALA A 347 -4.45 -10.44 20.17
N LEU A 348 -4.32 -9.98 18.92
CA LEU A 348 -4.76 -10.73 17.75
C LEU A 348 -4.07 -12.10 17.64
N VAL A 349 -2.75 -12.13 17.78
CA VAL A 349 -1.95 -13.36 17.69
C VAL A 349 -2.20 -14.28 18.90
N ALA A 350 -2.51 -13.73 20.08
CA ALA A 350 -2.77 -14.50 21.28
C ALA A 350 -4.18 -15.12 21.35
N SER A 351 -5.17 -14.49 20.73
CA SER A 351 -6.59 -14.85 20.87
C SER A 351 -6.95 -16.15 20.16
N GLU A 352 -7.37 -17.17 20.89
CA GLU A 352 -7.78 -18.48 20.33
C GLU A 352 -8.92 -18.38 19.32
N LEU A 353 -9.76 -17.35 19.41
CA LEU A 353 -10.82 -17.08 18.43
C LEU A 353 -10.24 -16.83 17.04
N ALA A 354 -9.08 -16.18 16.95
CA ALA A 354 -8.39 -15.95 15.70
C ALA A 354 -7.78 -17.22 15.12
N TRP A 355 -7.47 -18.23 15.94
CA TRP A 355 -6.90 -19.51 15.51
C TRP A 355 -7.97 -20.54 15.15
N ALA A 356 -9.07 -20.58 15.91
CA ALA A 356 -10.16 -21.53 15.71
C ALA A 356 -11.04 -21.20 14.48
N ALA A 357 -10.96 -19.99 13.95
CA ALA A 357 -11.73 -19.60 12.78
C ALA A 357 -11.39 -20.49 11.55
N PRO A 358 -12.38 -20.90 10.74
CA PRO A 358 -12.13 -21.61 9.49
C PRO A 358 -11.30 -20.77 8.51
N ALA A 359 -10.37 -21.41 7.79
CA ALA A 359 -9.55 -20.77 6.75
C ALA A 359 -10.35 -20.58 5.44
N THR A 360 -11.38 -19.75 5.48
CA THR A 360 -12.29 -19.52 4.34
C THR A 360 -11.96 -18.27 3.55
N LYS A 361 -11.15 -17.37 4.11
CA LYS A 361 -10.86 -16.07 3.51
C LYS A 361 -9.95 -16.25 2.30
N LEU A 362 -10.37 -15.74 1.15
CA LEU A 362 -9.56 -15.79 -0.07
C LEU A 362 -8.41 -14.79 0.03
N ARG A 363 -7.18 -15.23 -0.30
CA ARG A 363 -6.03 -14.32 -0.41
C ARG A 363 -6.32 -13.23 -1.42
N THR A 364 -5.99 -11.98 -1.10
CA THR A 364 -6.00 -10.89 -2.09
C THR A 364 -5.00 -11.19 -3.22
N PRO A 365 -5.12 -10.60 -4.41
CA PRO A 365 -4.17 -10.82 -5.50
C PRO A 365 -2.69 -10.62 -5.09
N GLN A 366 -2.40 -9.61 -4.27
CA GLN A 366 -1.07 -9.35 -3.73
C GLN A 366 -0.60 -10.44 -2.77
N GLU A 367 -1.46 -10.87 -1.84
CA GLU A 367 -1.16 -11.97 -0.92
C GLU A 367 -0.88 -13.28 -1.69
N PHE A 368 -1.73 -13.59 -2.67
CA PHE A 368 -1.57 -14.77 -3.53
C PHE A 368 -0.26 -14.74 -4.29
N LEU A 369 0.07 -13.60 -4.91
CA LEU A 369 1.27 -13.46 -5.73
C LEU A 369 2.56 -13.56 -4.88
N VAL A 370 2.60 -12.90 -3.72
CA VAL A 370 3.74 -13.01 -2.79
C VAL A 370 3.88 -14.43 -2.26
N ALA A 371 2.78 -15.08 -1.83
CA ALA A 371 2.81 -16.46 -1.38
C ALA A 371 3.30 -17.41 -2.49
N ALA A 372 2.88 -17.18 -3.74
CA ALA A 372 3.30 -17.98 -4.88
C ALA A 372 4.80 -17.82 -5.18
N PHE A 373 5.33 -16.60 -5.11
CA PHE A 373 6.77 -16.38 -5.25
C PHE A 373 7.57 -17.03 -4.13
N ARG A 374 7.10 -16.95 -2.88
CA ARG A 374 7.72 -17.62 -1.72
C ARG A 374 7.73 -19.13 -1.91
N ALA A 375 6.57 -19.72 -2.21
CA ALA A 375 6.43 -21.16 -2.43
C ALA A 375 7.33 -21.66 -3.57
N LEU A 376 7.42 -20.92 -4.68
CA LEU A 376 8.23 -21.30 -5.83
C LEU A 376 9.72 -20.91 -5.71
N GLY A 377 10.14 -20.28 -4.61
CA GLY A 377 11.52 -19.82 -4.41
C GLY A 377 11.97 -18.75 -5.42
N ARG A 378 11.04 -17.93 -5.92
CA ARG A 378 11.29 -17.00 -7.02
C ARG A 378 11.53 -15.57 -6.57
N LYS A 379 12.45 -14.90 -7.26
CA LYS A 379 12.70 -13.45 -7.14
C LYS A 379 12.18 -12.74 -8.40
N PRO A 380 11.00 -12.11 -8.36
CA PRO A 380 10.39 -11.51 -9.54
C PRO A 380 11.01 -10.15 -9.88
N ASP A 381 10.99 -9.78 -11.16
CA ASP A 381 11.20 -8.40 -11.60
C ASP A 381 9.90 -7.56 -11.49
N PHE A 382 9.99 -6.27 -11.80
CA PHE A 382 8.83 -5.37 -11.75
C PHE A 382 7.67 -5.82 -12.65
N GLY A 383 7.93 -6.29 -13.87
CA GLY A 383 6.88 -6.71 -14.79
C GLY A 383 6.16 -7.96 -14.30
N GLN A 384 6.90 -8.88 -13.69
CA GLN A 384 6.37 -10.08 -13.05
C GLN A 384 5.56 -9.79 -11.79
N ILE A 385 5.73 -8.61 -11.17
CA ILE A 385 4.89 -8.13 -10.06
C ILE A 385 3.68 -7.37 -10.61
N ALA A 386 3.92 -6.28 -11.35
CA ALA A 386 2.90 -5.33 -11.76
C ALA A 386 1.91 -5.90 -12.77
N GLY A 387 2.35 -6.76 -13.69
CA GLY A 387 1.50 -7.37 -14.70
C GLY A 387 0.39 -8.22 -14.09
N PRO A 388 0.71 -9.28 -13.33
CA PRO A 388 -0.29 -10.13 -12.66
C PRO A 388 -1.22 -9.35 -11.73
N LEU A 389 -0.68 -8.39 -10.96
CA LEU A 389 -1.48 -7.54 -10.08
C LEU A 389 -2.49 -6.69 -10.86
N GLY A 390 -2.07 -6.10 -11.98
CA GLY A 390 -2.93 -5.30 -12.83
C GLY A 390 -4.09 -6.10 -13.41
N VAL A 391 -3.83 -7.29 -13.98
CA VAL A 391 -4.88 -8.13 -14.57
C VAL A 391 -5.81 -8.73 -13.52
N MET A 392 -5.33 -9.00 -12.31
CA MET A 392 -6.16 -9.46 -11.19
C MET A 392 -6.94 -8.32 -10.49
N GLY A 393 -6.85 -7.08 -10.99
CA GLY A 393 -7.63 -5.95 -10.49
C GLY A 393 -7.09 -5.31 -9.20
N GLN A 394 -5.84 -5.60 -8.81
CA GLN A 394 -5.18 -4.99 -7.66
C GLN A 394 -3.81 -4.39 -8.03
N PRO A 395 -3.75 -3.41 -8.96
CA PRO A 395 -2.49 -2.78 -9.35
C PRO A 395 -1.74 -2.18 -8.14
N LEU A 396 -0.42 -2.30 -8.08
CA LEU A 396 0.32 -1.85 -6.89
C LEU A 396 0.15 -0.35 -6.62
N TRP A 397 -0.27 0.01 -5.41
CA TRP A 397 -0.52 1.40 -4.95
C TRP A 397 -1.45 2.20 -5.86
N GLN A 398 -2.44 1.56 -6.49
CA GLN A 398 -3.35 2.23 -7.40
C GLN A 398 -4.82 1.84 -7.18
N PRO A 399 -5.36 1.98 -5.95
CA PRO A 399 -6.78 1.74 -5.72
C PRO A 399 -7.61 2.75 -6.52
N SER A 400 -8.86 2.38 -6.79
CA SER A 400 -9.82 3.21 -7.54
C SER A 400 -10.29 4.43 -6.76
N GLY A 401 -10.27 4.36 -5.42
CA GLY A 401 -10.72 5.40 -4.51
C GLY A 401 -9.88 5.44 -3.23
N PRO A 402 -10.16 6.42 -2.34
CA PRO A 402 -9.45 6.57 -1.06
C PRO A 402 -9.83 5.49 -0.02
N ASP A 403 -10.86 4.69 -0.29
CA ASP A 403 -11.30 3.55 0.51
C ASP A 403 -10.41 2.31 0.38
N GLY A 404 -9.44 2.35 -0.54
CA GLY A 404 -8.48 1.29 -0.77
C GLY A 404 -9.08 0.11 -1.54
N TYR A 405 -8.40 -1.04 -1.48
CA TYR A 405 -8.89 -2.27 -2.06
C TYR A 405 -9.89 -2.97 -1.14
N PRO A 406 -10.91 -3.64 -1.72
CA PRO A 406 -11.81 -4.49 -0.96
C PRO A 406 -11.08 -5.59 -0.19
N ASP A 407 -11.48 -5.80 1.06
CA ASP A 407 -10.91 -6.82 1.94
C ASP A 407 -11.90 -7.97 2.18
N THR A 408 -12.74 -8.29 1.19
CA THR A 408 -13.73 -9.39 1.24
C THR A 408 -13.47 -10.40 0.13
N SER A 409 -13.71 -11.68 0.41
CA SER A 409 -13.48 -12.75 -0.57
C SER A 409 -14.36 -12.60 -1.81
N ALA A 410 -15.59 -12.10 -1.65
CA ALA A 410 -16.54 -11.91 -2.76
C ALA A 410 -16.01 -10.98 -3.85
N ALA A 411 -15.24 -9.94 -3.48
CA ALA A 411 -14.65 -9.01 -4.46
C ALA A 411 -13.58 -9.69 -5.34
N TRP A 412 -12.95 -10.75 -4.84
CA TRP A 412 -11.82 -11.43 -5.49
C TRP A 412 -12.20 -12.79 -6.09
N ALA A 413 -13.38 -13.31 -5.74
CA ALA A 413 -13.89 -14.63 -6.16
C ALA A 413 -14.92 -14.56 -7.31
N THR A 414 -14.91 -13.48 -8.10
CA THR A 414 -15.75 -13.39 -9.30
C THR A 414 -15.33 -14.45 -10.33
N PRO A 415 -16.23 -14.94 -11.20
CA PRO A 415 -15.85 -15.92 -12.23
C PRO A 415 -14.65 -15.50 -13.07
N GLU A 416 -14.61 -14.23 -13.47
CA GLU A 416 -13.47 -13.65 -14.21
C GLU A 416 -12.22 -13.54 -13.34
N GLY A 417 -12.34 -13.13 -12.07
CA GLY A 417 -11.22 -13.10 -11.12
C GLY A 417 -10.59 -14.47 -10.90
N ILE A 418 -11.40 -15.53 -10.75
CA ILE A 418 -10.91 -16.90 -10.61
C ILE A 418 -10.23 -17.39 -11.89
N LYS A 419 -10.81 -17.12 -13.07
CA LYS A 419 -10.18 -17.44 -14.36
C LYS A 419 -8.80 -16.76 -14.47
N THR A 420 -8.73 -15.47 -14.18
CA THR A 420 -7.46 -14.72 -14.27
C THR A 420 -6.41 -15.26 -13.30
N ARG A 421 -6.81 -15.69 -12.09
CA ARG A 421 -5.89 -16.37 -11.15
C ARG A 421 -5.37 -17.69 -11.72
N ILE A 422 -6.20 -18.49 -12.40
CA ILE A 422 -5.77 -19.72 -13.08
C ILE A 422 -4.73 -19.39 -14.16
N ASP A 423 -4.98 -18.36 -14.98
CA ASP A 423 -4.06 -17.93 -16.03
C ASP A 423 -2.70 -17.49 -15.46
N VAL A 424 -2.71 -16.72 -14.36
CA VAL A 424 -1.50 -16.30 -13.61
C VAL A 424 -0.80 -17.51 -12.99
N ALA A 425 -1.51 -18.42 -12.33
CA ALA A 425 -0.94 -19.63 -11.74
C ALA A 425 -0.27 -20.52 -12.79
N ALA A 426 -0.90 -20.68 -13.96
CA ALA A 426 -0.34 -21.42 -15.09
C ALA A 426 0.94 -20.75 -15.62
N GLN A 427 0.97 -19.42 -15.70
CA GLN A 427 2.18 -18.69 -16.10
C GLN A 427 3.31 -18.86 -15.07
N LEU A 428 3.02 -18.76 -13.78
CA LEU A 428 3.99 -18.99 -12.71
C LEU A 428 4.52 -20.43 -12.72
N GLY A 429 3.63 -21.41 -12.94
CA GLY A 429 4.01 -22.82 -13.10
C GLY A 429 4.93 -23.04 -14.30
N ARG A 430 4.67 -22.42 -15.45
CA ARG A 430 5.58 -22.45 -16.61
C ARG A 430 6.95 -21.88 -16.29
N GLN A 431 6.99 -20.74 -15.60
CA GLN A 431 8.24 -20.05 -15.25
C GLN A 431 9.06 -20.80 -14.19
N ALA A 432 8.41 -21.56 -13.29
CA ALA A 432 9.09 -22.27 -12.20
C ALA A 432 9.38 -23.76 -12.48
N ALA A 433 8.84 -24.34 -13.56
CA ALA A 433 8.99 -25.77 -13.85
C ALA A 433 10.45 -26.23 -14.03
N GLY A 434 11.34 -25.33 -14.47
CA GLY A 434 12.78 -25.62 -14.58
C GLY A 434 13.52 -25.59 -13.24
N SER A 435 13.04 -24.83 -12.25
CA SER A 435 13.70 -24.66 -10.96
C SER A 435 13.14 -25.57 -9.86
N VAL A 436 11.89 -26.04 -10.00
CA VAL A 436 11.28 -26.97 -9.04
C VAL A 436 11.62 -28.42 -9.41
N ALA A 437 12.32 -29.12 -8.51
CA ALA A 437 12.73 -30.50 -8.70
C ALA A 437 11.52 -31.45 -8.75
N ASP A 438 10.69 -31.48 -7.71
CA ASP A 438 9.48 -32.31 -7.62
C ASP A 438 8.29 -31.51 -7.06
N PRO A 439 7.23 -31.26 -7.87
CA PRO A 439 6.01 -30.60 -7.39
C PRO A 439 5.33 -31.32 -6.21
N ARG A 440 5.48 -32.64 -6.07
CA ARG A 440 4.89 -33.40 -4.95
C ARG A 440 5.60 -33.12 -3.64
N ALA A 441 6.93 -33.07 -3.67
CA ALA A 441 7.71 -32.64 -2.50
C ALA A 441 7.34 -31.21 -2.11
N LEU A 442 7.14 -30.33 -3.10
CA LEU A 442 6.74 -28.95 -2.85
C LEU A 442 5.38 -28.83 -2.16
N VAL A 443 4.40 -29.69 -2.47
CA VAL A 443 3.12 -29.76 -1.76
C VAL A 443 3.34 -30.00 -0.27
N GLU A 444 4.18 -30.97 0.10
CA GLU A 444 4.45 -31.28 1.50
C GLU A 444 5.25 -30.16 2.20
N GLU A 445 6.15 -29.48 1.49
CA GLU A 445 6.90 -28.36 2.05
C GLU A 445 6.03 -27.11 2.31
N VAL A 446 5.06 -26.82 1.42
CA VAL A 446 4.30 -25.56 1.43
C VAL A 446 2.94 -25.70 2.14
N LEU A 447 2.30 -26.87 2.02
CA LEU A 447 0.98 -27.13 2.60
C LEU A 447 1.06 -28.19 3.71
N GLY A 448 1.95 -29.17 3.59
CA GLY A 448 2.17 -30.21 4.59
C GLY A 448 0.85 -30.86 5.03
N PRO A 449 0.55 -30.92 6.34
CA PRO A 449 -0.69 -31.52 6.83
C PRO A 449 -1.99 -30.85 6.33
N LEU A 450 -1.94 -29.59 5.89
CA LEU A 450 -3.12 -28.92 5.34
C LEU A 450 -3.49 -29.42 3.95
N ALA A 451 -2.57 -30.00 3.19
CA ALA A 451 -2.91 -30.52 1.87
C ALA A 451 -3.95 -31.64 1.99
N SER A 452 -5.07 -31.50 1.28
CA SER A 452 -6.05 -32.59 1.17
C SER A 452 -5.52 -33.74 0.31
N PRO A 453 -6.06 -34.97 0.49
CA PRO A 453 -5.79 -36.09 -0.43
C PRO A 453 -6.08 -35.73 -1.89
N GLN A 454 -7.11 -34.92 -2.14
CA GLN A 454 -7.50 -34.44 -3.47
C GLN A 454 -6.41 -33.55 -4.06
N THR A 455 -5.90 -32.57 -3.31
CA THR A 455 -4.79 -31.71 -3.77
C THR A 455 -3.53 -32.52 -4.07
N ARG A 456 -3.15 -33.44 -3.16
CA ARG A 456 -2.00 -34.34 -3.39
C ARG A 456 -2.17 -35.18 -4.65
N GLN A 457 -3.34 -35.78 -4.85
CA GLN A 457 -3.63 -36.63 -6.00
C GLN A 457 -3.65 -35.83 -7.31
N ALA A 458 -4.24 -34.62 -7.31
CA ALA A 458 -4.27 -33.77 -8.49
C ALA A 458 -2.87 -33.36 -8.95
N VAL A 459 -2.00 -32.96 -8.02
CA VAL A 459 -0.60 -32.62 -8.33
C VAL A 459 0.18 -33.85 -8.81
N ALA A 460 -0.01 -35.01 -8.17
CA ALA A 460 0.70 -36.24 -8.54
C ALA A 460 0.28 -36.81 -9.91
N ARG A 461 -0.95 -36.55 -10.36
CA ARG A 461 -1.50 -37.02 -11.65
C ARG A 461 -1.39 -35.99 -12.77
N ALA A 462 -0.83 -34.82 -12.51
CA ALA A 462 -0.66 -33.79 -13.54
C ALA A 462 0.22 -34.31 -14.69
N GLU A 463 -0.14 -33.95 -15.92
CA GLU A 463 0.54 -34.41 -17.15
C GLU A 463 1.91 -33.76 -17.32
N SER A 464 2.16 -32.65 -16.63
CA SER A 464 3.42 -31.90 -16.68
C SER A 464 3.73 -31.21 -15.35
N LYS A 465 5.02 -30.88 -15.13
CA LYS A 465 5.44 -30.10 -13.96
C LYS A 465 4.74 -28.74 -13.90
N GLN A 466 4.60 -28.09 -15.05
CA GLN A 466 3.95 -26.79 -15.19
C GLN A 466 2.50 -26.85 -14.70
N GLN A 467 1.77 -27.89 -15.10
CA GLN A 467 0.40 -28.14 -14.66
C GLN A 467 0.34 -28.51 -13.17
N ALA A 468 1.26 -29.35 -12.69
CA ALA A 468 1.35 -29.72 -11.28
C ALA A 468 1.52 -28.49 -10.37
N LEU A 469 2.40 -27.56 -10.75
CA LEU A 469 2.61 -26.31 -10.02
C LEU A 469 1.39 -25.38 -10.08
N ALA A 470 0.73 -25.28 -11.23
CA ALA A 470 -0.51 -24.50 -11.35
C ALA A 470 -1.63 -25.07 -10.45
N LEU A 471 -1.77 -26.40 -10.40
CA LEU A 471 -2.74 -27.09 -9.54
C LEU A 471 -2.44 -26.87 -8.05
N LEU A 472 -1.17 -26.91 -7.64
CA LEU A 472 -0.76 -26.55 -6.28
C LEU A 472 -1.19 -25.11 -5.95
N LEU A 473 -0.84 -24.14 -6.80
CA LEU A 473 -1.18 -22.73 -6.56
C LEU A 473 -2.69 -22.49 -6.55
N MET A 474 -3.46 -23.22 -7.35
CA MET A 474 -4.93 -23.10 -7.41
C MET A 474 -5.66 -23.99 -6.40
N SER A 475 -4.95 -24.74 -5.57
CA SER A 475 -5.56 -25.58 -4.54
C SER A 475 -6.34 -24.72 -3.52
N PRO A 476 -7.47 -25.22 -2.99
CA PRO A 476 -8.24 -24.53 -1.96
C PRO A 476 -7.40 -24.03 -0.78
N GLU A 477 -6.43 -24.84 -0.36
CA GLU A 477 -5.56 -24.62 0.80
C GLU A 477 -4.45 -23.61 0.52
N PHE A 478 -4.09 -23.41 -0.76
CA PHE A 478 -3.20 -22.34 -1.17
C PHE A 478 -3.94 -21.03 -1.46
N GLN A 479 -5.20 -21.09 -1.89
CA GLN A 479 -5.96 -19.88 -2.17
C GLN A 479 -6.46 -19.19 -0.89
N ARG A 480 -6.66 -19.94 0.20
CA ARG A 480 -7.32 -19.46 1.41
C ARG A 480 -6.38 -19.37 2.62
N ARG A 481 -6.85 -18.66 3.65
CA ARG A 481 -6.16 -18.48 4.95
C ARG A 481 -7.16 -18.27 6.09
#